data_AF-A0A0Q9LF22-F1
#
_entry.id   AF-A0A0Q9LF22-F1
#
_cell.length_a   1.000
_cell.length_b   1.000
_cell.length_c   1.000
_cell.angle_alpha   90.00
_cell.angle_beta   90.00
_cell.angle_gamma   90.00
#
_symmetry.space_group_name_H-M   'P 1'
#
loop_
_entity.id
_entity.type
_entity.pdbx_description
1 polymer ?
#
loop_
_entity_poly.entity_id
_entity_poly.type
_entity_poly.pdbx_seq_one_letter_code
_entity_poly.pdbx_strand_id
1 'polypeptide(L)'
;MDPVTIISAAASAVGLIDKIADQVERFMTKTTKPAVPKEHRLKIEKEGDALVSRDHGNEYQRITTKDLQKLPEANLRHIKVLEQAMENHYSIWAAVYPQLALAVDPIAKAKIEQQLKGIVADMKGTLEGILGFLEDIGIHLDDHYMHIRNVVMSA
;
A
#
# COMPACT_ATOMS: atom_id res chain seq x y z
N MET A 1 -20.53 5.21 10.41
CA MET A 1 -19.16 5.69 10.75
C MET A 1 -19.02 7.11 10.25
N ASP A 2 -18.25 7.99 10.90
CA ASP A 2 -18.07 9.35 10.36
C ASP A 2 -17.19 9.34 9.08
N PRO A 3 -17.52 10.14 8.05
CA PRO A 3 -16.76 10.14 6.79
C PRO A 3 -15.29 10.60 6.91
N VAL A 4 -14.95 11.44 7.88
CA VAL A 4 -13.58 11.93 8.09
C VAL A 4 -12.66 10.79 8.54
N THR A 5 -13.20 9.90 9.37
CA THR A 5 -12.55 8.68 9.79
C THR A 5 -12.29 7.73 8.61
N ILE A 6 -13.18 7.68 7.61
CA ILE A 6 -12.96 6.88 6.40
C ILE A 6 -11.82 7.44 5.56
N ILE A 7 -11.84 8.75 5.31
CA ILE A 7 -10.74 9.45 4.62
C ILE A 7 -9.41 9.21 5.33
N SER A 8 -9.42 9.25 6.66
CA SER A 8 -8.22 8.99 7.47
C SER A 8 -7.73 7.55 7.33
N ALA A 9 -8.62 6.56 7.42
CA ALA A 9 -8.26 5.15 7.26
C ALA A 9 -7.69 4.86 5.85
N ALA A 10 -8.32 5.39 4.81
CA ALA A 10 -7.84 5.25 3.44
C ALA A 10 -6.45 5.90 3.25
N ALA A 11 -6.24 7.11 3.78
CA ALA A 11 -4.95 7.78 3.71
C ALA A 11 -3.85 7.02 4.48
N SER A 12 -4.17 6.51 5.68
CA SER A 12 -3.26 5.68 6.45
C SER A 12 -2.87 4.42 5.68
N ALA A 13 -3.86 3.72 5.12
CA ALA A 13 -3.65 2.51 4.33
C ALA A 13 -2.74 2.79 3.11
N VAL A 14 -2.99 3.88 2.38
CA VAL A 14 -2.14 4.30 1.26
C VAL A 14 -0.71 4.62 1.73
N GLY A 15 -0.55 5.37 2.82
CA GLY A 15 0.76 5.68 3.37
C GLY A 15 1.56 4.43 3.78
N LEU A 16 0.90 3.33 4.13
CA LEU A 16 1.56 2.04 4.37
C LEU A 16 2.03 1.39 3.07
N ILE A 17 1.23 1.48 2.00
CA ILE A 17 1.64 1.02 0.66
C ILE A 17 2.89 1.77 0.21
N ASP A 18 2.89 3.10 0.33
CA ASP A 18 4.02 3.95 -0.06
C ASP A 18 5.33 3.57 0.66
N LYS A 19 5.24 3.21 1.94
CA LYS A 19 6.40 2.80 2.73
C LYS A 19 7.05 1.50 2.26
N ILE A 20 6.26 0.58 1.68
CA ILE A 20 6.75 -0.76 1.35
C ILE A 20 6.86 -1.05 -0.14
N ALA A 21 6.19 -0.30 -1.01
CA ALA A 21 6.10 -0.60 -2.44
C ALA A 21 7.47 -0.87 -3.06
N ASP A 22 8.43 0.03 -2.87
CA ASP A 22 9.80 -0.11 -3.36
C ASP A 22 10.54 -1.32 -2.76
N GLN A 23 10.31 -1.64 -1.48
CA GLN A 23 10.96 -2.78 -0.83
C GLN A 23 10.42 -4.10 -1.36
N VAL A 24 9.10 -4.20 -1.50
CA VAL A 24 8.44 -5.38 -2.06
C VAL A 24 8.81 -5.56 -3.53
N GLU A 25 8.82 -4.49 -4.34
CA GLU A 25 9.27 -4.54 -5.72
C GLU A 25 10.69 -5.11 -5.81
N ARG A 26 11.64 -4.55 -5.05
CA ARG A 26 13.04 -5.02 -5.06
C ARG A 26 13.16 -6.48 -4.64
N PHE A 27 12.44 -6.87 -3.59
CA PHE A 27 12.43 -8.24 -3.10
C PHE A 27 11.91 -9.22 -4.17
N MET A 28 10.74 -8.93 -4.74
CA MET A 28 10.08 -9.80 -5.70
C MET A 28 10.82 -9.88 -7.04
N THR A 29 11.41 -8.77 -7.49
CA THR A 29 12.18 -8.70 -8.74
C THR A 29 13.64 -9.15 -8.58
N LYS A 30 14.08 -9.45 -7.34
CA LYS A 30 15.48 -9.75 -6.99
C LYS A 30 16.47 -8.70 -7.46
N THR A 31 16.05 -7.43 -7.48
CA THR A 31 16.89 -6.32 -7.93
C THR A 31 18.01 -6.08 -6.91
N THR A 32 19.27 -6.19 -7.37
CA THR A 32 20.48 -6.02 -6.54
C THR A 32 20.98 -4.57 -6.47
N LYS A 33 20.33 -3.65 -7.17
CA LYS A 33 20.74 -2.23 -7.20
C LYS A 33 20.50 -1.58 -5.84
N PRO A 34 21.40 -0.69 -5.38
CA PRO A 34 21.21 0.07 -4.16
C PRO A 34 19.86 0.79 -4.15
N ALA A 35 19.24 0.89 -2.98
CA ALA A 35 17.99 1.62 -2.79
C ALA A 35 18.23 3.13 -2.95
N VAL A 36 18.16 3.62 -4.18
CA VAL A 36 17.93 5.05 -4.41
C VAL A 36 16.45 5.28 -4.15
N PRO A 37 16.06 6.18 -3.24
CA PRO A 37 14.67 6.56 -3.07
C PRO A 37 14.09 6.97 -4.43
N LYS A 38 13.05 6.27 -4.90
CA LYS A 38 12.34 6.69 -6.09
C LYS A 38 11.36 7.78 -5.67
N GLU A 39 11.44 8.95 -6.31
CA GLU A 39 10.33 9.89 -6.21
C GLU A 39 9.18 9.36 -7.07
N HIS A 40 8.10 8.96 -6.40
CA HIS A 40 6.84 8.64 -7.06
C HIS A 40 6.17 9.92 -7.54
N ARG A 41 5.73 9.90 -8.80
CA ARG A 41 4.98 10.99 -9.43
C ARG A 41 3.61 11.15 -8.81
N LEU A 42 2.92 10.03 -8.58
CA LEU A 42 1.59 10.00 -8.00
C LEU A 42 1.71 9.87 -6.49
N LYS A 43 1.06 10.76 -5.74
CA LYS A 43 0.95 10.67 -4.28
C LYS A 43 -0.51 10.85 -3.89
N ILE A 44 -0.99 10.07 -2.94
CA ILE A 44 -2.34 10.19 -2.40
C ILE A 44 -2.22 10.45 -0.90
N GLU A 45 -2.71 11.61 -0.46
CA GLU A 45 -2.56 12.06 0.91
C GLU A 45 -3.87 12.63 1.45
N LYS A 46 -3.97 12.75 2.78
CA LYS A 46 -5.10 13.42 3.41
C LYS A 46 -4.83 14.93 3.50
N GLU A 47 -5.79 15.72 3.04
CA GLU A 47 -5.83 17.17 3.25
C GLU A 47 -7.16 17.57 3.90
N GLY A 48 -7.13 17.89 5.20
CA GLY A 48 -8.35 18.23 5.94
C GLY A 48 -9.33 17.04 6.00
N ASP A 49 -10.49 17.19 5.36
CA ASP A 49 -11.54 16.17 5.25
C ASP A 49 -11.57 15.49 3.87
N ALA A 50 -10.49 15.60 3.09
CA ALA A 50 -10.39 15.03 1.76
C ALA A 50 -9.17 14.12 1.59
N LEU A 51 -9.27 13.17 0.66
CA LEU A 51 -8.13 12.53 0.01
C LEU A 51 -7.78 13.34 -1.24
N VAL A 52 -6.51 13.65 -1.41
CA VAL A 52 -6.00 14.40 -2.56
C VAL A 52 -4.94 13.57 -3.25
N SER A 53 -5.17 13.27 -4.53
CA SER A 53 -4.14 12.71 -5.40
C SER A 53 -3.40 13.82 -6.12
N ARG A 54 -2.08 13.75 -6.14
CA ARG A 54 -1.20 14.70 -6.83
C ARG A 54 -0.34 13.96 -7.84
N ASP A 55 -0.36 14.38 -9.10
CA ASP A 55 0.54 13.89 -10.15
C ASP A 55 1.57 14.98 -10.46
N HIS A 56 2.86 14.65 -10.34
CA HIS A 56 3.96 15.61 -10.43
C HIS A 56 3.77 16.84 -9.51
N GLY A 57 3.19 16.62 -8.32
CA GLY A 57 2.94 17.67 -7.33
C GLY A 57 1.68 18.52 -7.57
N ASN A 58 1.07 18.44 -8.75
CA ASN A 58 -0.17 19.14 -9.05
C ASN A 58 -1.37 18.33 -8.57
N GLU A 59 -2.34 18.98 -7.92
CA GLU A 59 -3.61 18.33 -7.56
C GLU A 59 -4.27 17.78 -8.82
N TYR A 60 -4.47 16.46 -8.83
CA TYR A 60 -5.09 15.73 -9.92
C TYR A 60 -6.53 15.38 -9.57
N GLN A 61 -6.78 14.85 -8.37
CA GLN A 61 -8.13 14.55 -7.89
C GLN A 61 -8.29 14.85 -6.41
N ARG A 62 -9.52 15.17 -6.01
CA ARG A 62 -9.90 15.43 -4.63
C ARG A 62 -11.19 14.70 -4.32
N ILE A 63 -11.15 13.79 -3.35
CA ILE A 63 -12.31 13.06 -2.85
C ILE A 63 -12.67 13.58 -1.47
N THR A 64 -13.87 14.12 -1.33
CA THR A 64 -14.35 14.70 -0.08
C THR A 64 -15.25 13.73 0.67
N THR A 65 -15.59 14.06 1.92
CA THR A 65 -16.61 13.35 2.70
C THR A 65 -17.96 13.22 2.00
N LYS A 66 -18.32 14.16 1.11
CA LYS A 66 -19.58 14.12 0.33
C LYS A 66 -19.55 13.06 -0.75
N ASP A 67 -18.39 12.78 -1.33
CA ASP A 67 -18.23 11.77 -2.36
C ASP A 67 -18.41 10.36 -1.78
N LEU A 68 -17.96 10.16 -0.53
CA LEU A 68 -18.15 8.91 0.20
C LEU A 68 -19.62 8.59 0.52
N GLN A 69 -20.51 9.58 0.60
CA GLN A 69 -21.93 9.36 0.89
C GLN A 69 -22.65 8.58 -0.21
N LYS A 70 -22.06 8.50 -1.41
CA LYS A 70 -22.61 7.76 -2.55
C LYS A 70 -22.32 6.26 -2.49
N LEU A 71 -21.47 5.83 -1.56
CA LEU A 71 -21.08 4.43 -1.43
C LEU A 71 -21.94 3.65 -0.42
N PRO A 72 -22.05 2.32 -0.60
CA PRO A 72 -22.62 1.45 0.41
C PRO A 72 -21.84 1.53 1.73
N GLU A 73 -22.55 1.60 2.86
CA GLU A 73 -21.93 1.67 4.19
C GLU A 73 -21.02 0.47 4.50
N ALA A 74 -21.32 -0.69 3.91
CA ALA A 74 -20.47 -1.88 4.00
C ALA A 74 -19.07 -1.63 3.42
N ASN A 75 -18.96 -0.98 2.26
CA ASN A 75 -17.69 -0.65 1.61
C ASN A 75 -16.90 0.35 2.46
N LEU A 76 -17.59 1.36 3.00
CA LEU A 76 -16.99 2.33 3.91
C LEU A 76 -16.44 1.67 5.18
N ARG A 77 -17.16 0.73 5.80
CA ARG A 77 -16.63 0.00 6.97
C ARG A 77 -15.44 -0.89 6.61
N HIS A 78 -15.45 -1.45 5.41
CA HIS A 78 -14.43 -2.41 4.99
C HIS A 78 -13.04 -1.78 4.91
N ILE A 79 -12.91 -0.51 4.53
CA ILE A 79 -11.60 0.15 4.44
C ILE A 79 -10.83 0.19 5.76
N LYS A 80 -11.52 0.26 6.91
CA LYS A 80 -10.85 0.15 8.23
C LYS A 80 -10.30 -1.23 8.52
N VAL A 81 -11.03 -2.26 8.10
CA VAL A 81 -10.57 -3.64 8.27
C VAL A 81 -9.32 -3.85 7.43
N LEU A 82 -9.33 -3.32 6.20
CA LEU A 82 -8.20 -3.36 5.29
C LEU A 82 -7.01 -2.55 5.82
N GLU A 83 -7.24 -1.33 6.32
CA GLU A 83 -6.20 -0.51 6.95
C GLU A 83 -5.53 -1.26 8.12
N GLN A 84 -6.33 -1.80 9.04
CA GLN A 84 -5.78 -2.55 10.18
C GLN A 84 -5.03 -3.82 9.74
N ALA A 85 -5.53 -4.53 8.73
CA ALA A 85 -4.83 -5.68 8.16
C ALA A 85 -3.49 -5.26 7.54
N MET A 86 -3.47 -4.12 6.83
CA MET A 86 -2.26 -3.59 6.20
C MET A 86 -1.22 -3.18 7.24
N GLU A 87 -1.64 -2.56 8.35
CA GLU A 87 -0.76 -2.22 9.48
C GLU A 87 -0.13 -3.48 10.08
N ASN A 88 -0.91 -4.55 10.24
CA ASN A 88 -0.40 -5.83 10.75
C ASN A 88 0.64 -6.43 9.80
N HIS A 89 0.37 -6.45 8.50
CA HIS A 89 1.33 -6.94 7.52
C HIS A 89 2.59 -6.08 7.47
N TYR A 90 2.44 -4.75 7.50
CA TYR A 90 3.54 -3.80 7.54
C TYR A 90 4.45 -4.05 8.75
N SER A 91 3.86 -4.25 9.93
CA SER A 91 4.62 -4.51 11.16
C SER A 91 5.48 -5.78 11.05
N ILE A 92 4.91 -6.87 10.52
CA ILE A 92 5.64 -8.12 10.30
C ILE A 92 6.72 -7.93 9.23
N TRP A 93 6.39 -7.28 8.12
CA TRP A 93 7.33 -6.98 7.05
C TRP A 93 8.53 -6.16 7.56
N ALA A 94 8.27 -5.08 8.28
CA ALA A 94 9.29 -4.19 8.83
C ALA A 94 10.22 -4.89 9.82
N ALA A 95 9.73 -5.91 10.54
CA ALA A 95 10.56 -6.73 11.43
C ALA A 95 11.45 -7.74 10.69
N VAL A 96 10.95 -8.31 9.57
CA VAL A 96 11.62 -9.42 8.87
C VAL A 96 12.54 -8.93 7.75
N TYR A 97 12.10 -7.96 6.94
CA TYR A 97 12.82 -7.52 5.75
C TYR A 97 14.27 -7.06 6.01
N PRO A 98 14.58 -6.28 7.06
CA PRO A 98 15.97 -5.89 7.36
C PRO A 98 16.91 -7.06 7.64
N GLN A 99 16.37 -8.20 8.12
CA GLN A 99 17.17 -9.38 8.44
C GLN A 99 17.76 -10.03 7.19
N LEU A 100 17.14 -9.83 6.01
CA LEU A 100 17.63 -10.38 4.74
C LEU A 100 19.02 -9.86 4.39
N ALA A 101 19.31 -8.59 4.68
CA ALA A 101 20.61 -7.97 4.44
C ALA A 101 21.69 -8.44 5.44
N LEU A 102 21.28 -8.92 6.62
CA LEU A 102 22.17 -9.39 7.69
C LEU A 102 22.47 -10.89 7.60
N ALA A 103 21.69 -11.65 6.83
CA ALA A 103 21.84 -13.09 6.69
C ALA A 103 23.03 -13.45 5.80
N VAL A 104 24.13 -13.88 6.43
CA VAL A 104 25.35 -14.38 5.75
C VAL A 104 25.21 -15.86 5.39
N ASP A 105 24.54 -16.64 6.23
CA ASP A 105 24.30 -18.07 6.00
C ASP A 105 23.25 -18.31 4.90
N PRO A 106 23.54 -19.09 3.85
CA PRO A 106 22.61 -19.34 2.76
C PRO A 106 21.29 -19.99 3.18
N ILE A 107 21.30 -20.88 4.18
CA ILE A 107 20.09 -21.57 4.65
C ILE A 107 19.19 -20.59 5.41
N ALA A 108 19.77 -19.81 6.32
CA ALA A 108 19.06 -18.75 7.03
C ALA A 108 18.47 -17.73 6.05
N LYS A 109 19.24 -17.33 5.04
CA LYS A 109 18.78 -16.42 3.98
C LYS A 109 17.58 -16.98 3.22
N ALA A 110 17.65 -18.23 2.77
CA ALA A 110 16.54 -18.88 2.06
C ALA A 110 15.26 -18.96 2.92
N LYS A 111 15.40 -19.19 4.24
CA LYS A 111 14.26 -19.20 5.17
C LYS A 111 13.61 -17.82 5.30
N ILE A 112 14.41 -16.77 5.42
CA ILE A 112 13.92 -15.38 5.49
C ILE A 112 13.21 -15.01 4.18
N GLU A 113 13.79 -15.35 3.03
CA GLU A 113 13.16 -15.15 1.72
C GLU A 113 11.81 -15.87 1.63
N GLN A 114 11.73 -17.11 2.10
CA GLN A 114 10.46 -17.84 2.10
C GLN A 114 9.41 -17.19 3.01
N GLN A 115 9.82 -16.69 4.18
CA GLN A 115 8.93 -15.96 5.09
C GLN A 115 8.42 -14.67 4.45
N LEU A 116 9.30 -13.88 3.82
CA LEU A 116 8.94 -12.64 3.13
C LEU A 116 7.95 -12.89 1.98
N LYS A 117 8.13 -13.97 1.21
CA LYS A 117 7.14 -14.37 0.18
C LYS A 117 5.78 -14.67 0.77
N GLY A 118 5.73 -15.38 1.90
CA GLY A 118 4.48 -15.64 2.61
C GLY A 118 3.77 -14.34 3.02
N ILE A 119 4.52 -13.39 3.58
CA ILE A 119 3.97 -12.09 3.97
C ILE A 119 3.42 -11.32 2.74
N VAL A 120 4.12 -11.35 1.60
CA VAL A 120 3.63 -10.73 0.34
C VAL A 120 2.35 -11.40 -0.15
N ALA A 121 2.28 -12.74 -0.11
CA ALA A 121 1.08 -13.47 -0.50
C ALA A 121 -0.11 -13.12 0.40
N ASP A 122 0.12 -13.00 1.72
CA ASP A 122 -0.92 -12.62 2.68
C ASP A 122 -1.37 -11.15 2.48
N MET A 123 -0.45 -10.25 2.11
CA MET A 123 -0.75 -8.84 1.81
C MET A 123 -1.63 -8.64 0.58
N LYS A 124 -1.61 -9.59 -0.37
CA LYS A 124 -2.23 -9.46 -1.70
C LYS A 124 -3.69 -9.02 -1.64
N GLY A 125 -4.52 -9.73 -0.86
CA GLY A 125 -5.95 -9.42 -0.75
C GLY A 125 -6.21 -8.07 -0.08
N THR A 126 -5.40 -7.72 0.92
CA THR A 126 -5.48 -6.42 1.61
C THR A 126 -5.14 -5.27 0.67
N LEU A 127 -4.04 -5.39 -0.08
CA LEU A 127 -3.63 -4.42 -1.09
C LEU A 127 -4.69 -4.24 -2.17
N GLU A 128 -5.22 -5.34 -2.71
CA GLU A 128 -6.28 -5.29 -3.72
C GLU A 128 -7.53 -4.60 -3.21
N GLY A 129 -7.95 -4.91 -1.97
CA GLY A 129 -9.10 -4.27 -1.36
C GLY A 129 -8.90 -2.77 -1.17
N ILE A 130 -7.71 -2.32 -0.75
CA ILE A 130 -7.41 -0.89 -0.58
C ILE A 130 -7.42 -0.18 -1.93
N LEU A 131 -6.71 -0.72 -2.92
CA LEU A 131 -6.63 -0.12 -4.25
C LEU A 131 -8.00 -0.10 -4.94
N GLY A 132 -8.76 -1.19 -4.85
CA GLY A 132 -10.13 -1.25 -5.36
C GLY A 132 -11.05 -0.23 -4.68
N PHE A 133 -10.92 -0.04 -3.37
CA PHE A 133 -11.66 1.02 -2.67
C PHE A 133 -11.31 2.42 -3.21
N LEU A 134 -10.04 2.72 -3.47
CA LEU A 134 -9.62 4.01 -4.05
C LEU A 134 -10.22 4.22 -5.44
N GLU A 135 -10.26 3.18 -6.27
CA GLU A 135 -10.92 3.22 -7.58
C GLU A 135 -12.43 3.45 -7.45
N ASP A 136 -13.11 2.75 -6.53
CA ASP A 136 -14.55 2.88 -6.27
C ASP A 136 -14.95 4.29 -5.84
N ILE A 137 -14.08 5.00 -5.11
CA ILE A 137 -14.31 6.40 -4.71
C ILE A 137 -13.90 7.41 -5.78
N GLY A 138 -13.39 6.93 -6.92
CA GLY A 138 -13.07 7.73 -8.09
C GLY A 138 -11.61 8.17 -8.20
N ILE A 139 -10.69 7.65 -7.38
CA ILE A 139 -9.25 7.90 -7.55
C ILE A 139 -8.73 7.01 -8.67
N HIS A 140 -8.05 7.62 -9.64
CA HIS A 140 -7.33 6.92 -10.69
C HIS A 140 -5.95 6.52 -10.17
N LEU A 141 -5.67 5.22 -10.21
CA LEU A 141 -4.40 4.66 -9.80
C LEU A 141 -3.42 4.59 -10.98
N ASP A 142 -2.18 4.97 -10.73
CA ASP A 142 -1.05 4.85 -11.66
C ASP A 142 0.25 4.64 -10.85
N ASP A 143 1.41 4.69 -11.51
CA ASP A 143 2.75 4.69 -10.91
C ASP A 143 2.98 3.48 -9.98
N HIS A 144 3.50 3.71 -8.78
CA HIS A 144 3.85 2.64 -7.85
C HIS A 144 2.64 1.90 -7.31
N TYR A 145 1.44 2.50 -7.28
CA TYR A 145 0.21 1.82 -6.87
C TYR A 145 -0.19 0.74 -7.87
N MET A 146 -0.16 1.04 -9.17
CA MET A 146 -0.43 0.04 -10.21
C MET A 146 0.72 -0.95 -10.35
N HIS A 147 1.96 -0.47 -10.21
CA HIS A 147 3.13 -1.34 -10.27
C HIS A 147 3.12 -2.38 -9.15
N ILE A 148 2.92 -1.97 -7.89
CA ILE A 148 2.92 -2.88 -6.76
C ILE A 148 1.76 -3.88 -6.84
N ARG A 149 0.59 -3.43 -7.30
CA ARG A 149 -0.55 -4.32 -7.60
C ARG A 149 -0.10 -5.45 -8.54
N ASN A 150 0.52 -5.11 -9.66
CA ASN A 150 0.97 -6.10 -10.64
C ASN A 150 2.06 -7.04 -10.09
N VAL A 151 3.03 -6.51 -9.35
CA VAL A 151 4.10 -7.30 -8.74
C VAL A 151 3.55 -8.32 -7.75
N VAL A 152 2.67 -7.90 -6.84
CA VAL A 152 2.08 -8.78 -5.82
C VAL A 152 1.05 -9.74 -6.43
N MET A 153 0.35 -9.34 -7.49
CA MET A 153 -0.60 -10.22 -8.18
C MET A 153 0.08 -11.36 -8.95
N SER A 154 1.30 -11.12 -9.41
CA SER A 154 2.13 -12.10 -10.12
C SER A 154 2.96 -13.00 -9.20
N ALA A 155 2.95 -12.73 -7.89
CA ALA A 155 3.59 -13.51 -6.83
C ALA A 155 2.78 -14.76 -6.49
#